data_AF-A0A753SSL4-F1
#
_entry.id   AF-A0A753SSL4-F1
#
_cell.length_a   1.000
_cell.length_b   1.000
_cell.length_c   1.000
_cell.angle_alpha   90.00
_cell.angle_beta   90.00
_cell.angle_gamma   90.00
#
_symmetry.space_group_name_H-M   'P 1'
#
loop_
_entity.id
_entity.type
_entity.pdbx_description
1 polymer ?
#
loop_
_entity_poly.entity_id
_entity_poly.type
_entity_poly.pdbx_seq_one_letter_code
_entity_poly.pdbx_strand_id
1 'polypeptide(L)'
;MVGRSGGAFALAGFFVAGLSTLLRLTTPFDSGLVRFAKPHKEAAIMATIPTETHPLLAVPFNAATDFTVLADHCENFAETLIESKDIALKMAICGRLNAALTLLQPTLLEPVPPHLIESLIVDTLPASAPQFGPECTELCNYCLALTQTLAEQGFSSEKEKQLSCLLYDLINYFAAEMKAPRWLRTADGVKFIDGVAA
;
A
#
# COMPACT_ATOMS: atom_id res chain seq x y z
N MET A 1 43.56 -17.99 50.91
CA MET A 1 43.16 -16.58 51.09
C MET A 1 42.46 -16.15 49.80
N VAL A 2 41.13 -16.09 49.72
CA VAL A 2 40.21 -15.04 50.25
C VAL A 2 40.54 -13.67 49.63
N GLY A 3 39.65 -12.89 49.01
CA GLY A 3 38.19 -12.90 48.82
C GLY A 3 37.82 -12.02 47.59
N ARG A 4 36.66 -12.17 46.92
CA ARG A 4 35.26 -11.84 47.28
C ARG A 4 34.88 -10.37 47.01
N SER A 5 34.05 -10.15 45.97
CA SER A 5 32.87 -9.25 45.89
C SER A 5 32.37 -9.25 44.42
N GLY A 6 31.09 -9.34 44.02
CA GLY A 6 29.81 -9.26 44.72
C GLY A 6 28.88 -8.24 44.03
N GLY A 7 27.76 -8.69 43.44
CA GLY A 7 26.68 -7.84 42.89
C GLY A 7 25.96 -8.54 41.72
N ALA A 8 25.03 -9.48 41.94
CA ALA A 8 23.61 -9.33 42.34
C ALA A 8 22.70 -8.78 41.21
N PHE A 9 22.26 -9.68 40.32
CA PHE A 9 21.09 -9.48 39.45
C PHE A 9 19.85 -10.00 40.18
N ALA A 10 18.89 -9.11 40.44
CA ALA A 10 17.59 -9.46 41.01
C ALA A 10 16.64 -9.91 39.89
N LEU A 11 16.18 -11.16 39.99
CA LEU A 11 15.05 -11.71 39.24
C LEU A 11 13.77 -11.56 40.08
N ALA A 12 12.80 -10.82 39.56
CA ALA A 12 11.38 -10.95 39.90
C ALA A 12 10.67 -11.12 38.55
N GLY A 13 9.93 -12.17 38.24
CA GLY A 13 9.01 -12.91 39.09
C GLY A 13 7.61 -12.48 38.68
N PHE A 14 7.05 -13.08 37.63
CA PHE A 14 5.61 -13.04 37.40
C PHE A 14 5.12 -14.43 37.01
N PHE A 15 4.48 -15.05 37.99
CA PHE A 15 3.82 -16.34 37.95
C PHE A 15 2.32 -16.02 37.93
N VAL A 16 1.62 -16.32 36.83
CA VAL A 16 0.15 -16.43 36.86
C VAL A 16 -0.20 -17.81 36.35
N ALA A 17 -0.49 -18.67 37.32
CA ALA A 17 -1.25 -19.89 37.15
C ALA A 17 -2.71 -19.62 37.54
N GLY A 18 -3.63 -20.30 36.86
CA GLY A 18 -5.07 -20.29 37.14
C GLY A 18 -5.85 -19.57 36.03
N LEU A 19 -6.93 -20.10 35.47
CA LEU A 19 -7.79 -21.19 35.91
C LEU A 19 -8.64 -21.61 34.71
N SER A 20 -8.77 -22.92 34.50
CA SER A 20 -9.77 -23.51 33.62
C SER A 20 -11.16 -22.95 33.93
N THR A 21 -11.89 -22.46 32.93
CA THR A 21 -13.35 -22.54 32.96
C THR A 21 -13.88 -22.78 31.55
N LEU A 22 -14.21 -24.04 31.31
CA LEU A 22 -15.11 -24.52 30.27
C LEU A 22 -16.42 -23.73 30.31
N LEU A 23 -16.81 -23.10 29.20
CA LEU A 23 -18.19 -22.64 29.00
C LEU A 23 -18.85 -23.50 27.91
N ARG A 24 -19.46 -24.62 28.34
CA ARG A 24 -20.56 -25.26 27.62
C ARG A 24 -21.71 -25.51 28.59
N LEU A 25 -22.84 -24.86 28.32
CA LEU A 25 -24.18 -25.14 28.86
C LEU A 25 -25.17 -24.46 27.86
N THR A 26 -25.69 -25.10 26.81
CA THR A 26 -26.82 -26.04 26.74
C THR A 26 -27.99 -25.74 27.69
N THR A 27 -29.05 -25.09 27.20
CA THR A 27 -30.48 -25.50 27.29
C THR A 27 -31.43 -24.35 26.88
N PRO A 28 -32.70 -24.65 26.51
CA PRO A 28 -33.44 -23.97 25.44
C PRO A 28 -34.46 -22.95 25.96
N PHE A 29 -34.90 -22.04 25.10
CA PHE A 29 -36.15 -21.30 25.30
C PHE A 29 -37.01 -21.42 24.04
N ASP A 30 -38.16 -22.05 24.23
CA ASP A 30 -39.11 -22.43 23.19
C ASP A 30 -40.31 -21.46 23.17
N SER A 31 -40.77 -21.18 21.95
CA SER A 31 -42.08 -20.72 21.51
C SER A 31 -42.95 -19.82 22.39
N GLY A 32 -43.05 -18.55 21.96
CA GLY A 32 -44.25 -17.73 22.07
C GLY A 32 -44.79 -17.40 20.68
N LEU A 33 -45.77 -18.18 20.22
CA LEU A 33 -46.46 -18.03 18.94
C LEU A 33 -47.58 -16.98 19.11
N VAL A 34 -47.38 -15.76 18.61
CA VAL A 34 -48.48 -14.81 18.38
C VAL A 34 -48.53 -14.46 16.90
N ARG A 35 -49.50 -15.08 16.23
CA ARG A 35 -49.93 -14.84 14.86
C ARG A 35 -51.14 -13.92 14.93
N PHE A 36 -51.18 -12.87 14.09
CA PHE A 36 -52.30 -12.02 13.59
C PHE A 36 -51.74 -10.58 13.48
N ALA A 37 -51.78 -9.84 12.37
CA ALA A 37 -52.50 -9.93 11.10
C ALA A 37 -51.71 -9.20 9.99
N LYS A 38 -52.03 -9.48 8.72
CA LYS A 38 -51.42 -8.92 7.50
C LYS A 38 -52.17 -7.61 7.08
N PRO A 39 -51.77 -6.92 6.00
CA PRO A 39 -50.84 -5.80 5.94
C PRO A 39 -51.55 -4.45 5.66
N HIS A 40 -51.12 -3.35 6.28
CA HIS A 40 -51.43 -2.02 5.73
C HIS A 40 -50.35 -1.64 4.72
N LYS A 41 -50.80 -1.32 3.51
CA LYS A 41 -50.01 -1.05 2.32
C LYS A 41 -49.59 0.41 2.38
N GLU A 42 -48.47 0.69 3.03
CA GLU A 42 -47.81 1.98 2.90
C GLU A 42 -46.64 1.81 1.94
N ALA A 43 -46.84 2.32 0.72
CA ALA A 43 -45.77 2.47 -0.24
C ALA A 43 -44.82 3.55 0.29
N ALA A 44 -43.84 3.12 1.09
CA ALA A 44 -42.65 3.91 1.34
C ALA A 44 -41.95 4.06 -0.02
N ILE A 45 -42.15 5.21 -0.65
CA ILE A 45 -41.26 5.72 -1.70
C ILE A 45 -39.95 5.99 -0.96
N MET A 46 -39.14 4.95 -0.80
CA MET A 46 -37.74 5.08 -0.43
C MET A 46 -37.08 5.81 -1.59
N ALA A 47 -37.05 7.13 -1.51
CA ALA A 47 -36.13 7.93 -2.28
C ALA A 47 -34.73 7.55 -1.76
N THR A 48 -34.14 6.55 -2.41
CA THR A 48 -32.71 6.28 -2.26
C THR A 48 -32.02 7.52 -2.81
N ILE A 49 -31.61 8.41 -1.91
CA ILE A 49 -30.62 9.44 -2.23
C ILE A 49 -29.48 8.68 -2.90
N PRO A 50 -29.08 9.01 -4.14
CA PRO A 50 -27.90 8.41 -4.71
C PRO A 50 -26.77 8.76 -3.74
N THR A 51 -26.22 7.76 -3.06
CA THR A 51 -24.94 7.93 -2.39
C THR A 51 -24.02 8.39 -3.52
N GLU A 52 -23.63 9.67 -3.50
CA GLU A 52 -22.70 10.28 -4.44
C GLU A 52 -21.43 9.43 -4.39
N THR A 53 -21.41 8.41 -5.24
CA THR A 53 -20.35 7.44 -5.32
C THR A 53 -19.32 8.16 -6.15
N HIS A 54 -18.20 8.49 -5.53
CA HIS A 54 -17.11 9.21 -6.20
C HIS A 54 -16.94 8.66 -7.63
N PRO A 55 -16.85 9.50 -8.68
CA PRO A 55 -16.87 9.05 -10.07
C PRO A 55 -15.87 7.93 -10.36
N LEU A 56 -14.72 7.96 -9.70
CA LEU A 56 -13.68 6.94 -9.77
C LEU A 56 -14.12 5.57 -9.26
N LEU A 57 -15.08 5.48 -8.33
CA LEU A 57 -15.66 4.23 -7.85
C LEU A 57 -16.65 3.60 -8.83
N ALA A 58 -17.13 4.34 -9.82
CA ALA A 58 -18.07 3.86 -10.83
C ALA A 58 -17.37 3.37 -12.11
N VAL A 59 -16.08 3.67 -12.30
CA VAL A 59 -15.34 3.29 -13.53
C VAL A 59 -15.23 1.75 -13.61
N PRO A 60 -15.73 1.09 -14.66
CA PRO A 60 -15.61 -0.35 -14.81
C PRO A 60 -14.25 -0.72 -15.43
N PHE A 61 -13.64 -1.80 -14.94
CA PHE A 61 -12.48 -2.44 -15.58
C PHE A 61 -12.54 -3.95 -15.32
N ASN A 62 -11.92 -4.73 -16.20
CA ASN A 62 -11.89 -6.19 -16.11
C ASN A 62 -10.63 -6.76 -16.78
N ALA A 63 -10.53 -8.08 -16.89
CA ALA A 63 -9.38 -8.76 -17.48
C ALA A 63 -9.15 -8.49 -18.98
N ALA A 64 -10.13 -7.91 -19.67
CA ALA A 64 -10.01 -7.48 -21.07
C ALA A 64 -9.66 -5.98 -21.20
N THR A 65 -9.53 -5.25 -20.09
CA THR A 65 -9.08 -3.86 -20.11
C THR A 65 -7.58 -3.81 -20.43
N ASP A 66 -7.21 -2.95 -21.37
CA ASP A 66 -5.81 -2.76 -21.75
C ASP A 66 -4.93 -2.34 -20.56
N PHE A 67 -3.70 -2.85 -20.52
CA PHE A 67 -2.80 -2.62 -19.38
C PHE A 67 -2.44 -1.14 -19.21
N THR A 68 -2.41 -0.36 -20.30
CA THR A 68 -2.18 1.10 -20.29
C THR A 68 -3.34 1.82 -19.60
N VAL A 69 -4.58 1.45 -19.92
CA VAL A 69 -5.79 2.01 -19.28
C VAL A 69 -5.87 1.61 -17.81
N LEU A 70 -5.50 0.37 -17.47
CA LEU A 70 -5.38 -0.08 -16.07
C LEU A 70 -4.31 0.70 -15.31
N ALA A 71 -3.18 1.06 -15.95
CA ALA A 71 -2.14 1.89 -15.36
C ALA A 71 -2.66 3.32 -15.10
N ASP A 72 -3.35 3.93 -16.07
CA ASP A 72 -3.97 5.24 -15.89
C ASP A 72 -4.98 5.24 -14.74
N HIS A 73 -5.77 4.16 -14.60
CA HIS A 73 -6.66 4.01 -13.45
C HIS A 73 -5.91 3.91 -12.12
N CYS A 74 -4.81 3.16 -12.07
CA CYS A 74 -3.96 3.07 -10.88
C CYS A 74 -3.42 4.45 -10.47
N GLU A 75 -2.97 5.26 -11.44
CA GLU A 75 -2.49 6.63 -11.20
C GLU A 75 -3.59 7.50 -10.58
N ASN A 76 -4.77 7.57 -11.21
CA ASN A 76 -5.90 8.35 -10.72
C ASN A 76 -6.35 7.92 -9.30
N PHE A 77 -6.31 6.62 -9.01
CA PHE A 77 -6.63 6.10 -7.67
C PHE A 77 -5.57 6.51 -6.65
N ALA A 78 -4.28 6.45 -7.00
CA ALA A 78 -3.20 6.83 -6.11
C ALA A 78 -3.24 8.34 -5.78
N GLU A 79 -3.50 9.19 -6.77
CA GLU A 79 -3.68 10.63 -6.58
C GLU A 79 -4.83 10.92 -5.61
N THR A 80 -6.00 10.34 -5.86
CA THR A 80 -7.18 10.52 -4.99
C THR A 80 -6.95 9.99 -3.57
N LEU A 81 -6.17 8.92 -3.41
CA LEU A 81 -5.85 8.34 -2.11
C LEU A 81 -5.03 9.31 -1.24
N ILE A 82 -4.10 10.05 -1.86
CA ILE A 82 -3.25 11.04 -1.19
C ILE A 82 -4.08 12.25 -0.76
N GLU A 83 -4.96 12.75 -1.63
CA GLU A 83 -5.75 13.95 -1.38
C GLU A 83 -6.92 13.74 -0.39
N SER A 84 -7.49 12.53 -0.39
CA SER A 84 -8.68 12.24 0.41
C SER A 84 -8.41 12.30 1.91
N LYS A 85 -9.40 12.75 2.68
CA LYS A 85 -9.44 12.67 4.15
C LYS A 85 -10.49 11.70 4.67
N ASP A 86 -11.38 11.21 3.79
CA ASP A 86 -12.44 10.28 4.15
C ASP A 86 -11.91 8.84 4.19
N ILE A 87 -11.95 8.24 5.38
CA ILE A 87 -11.50 6.87 5.64
C ILE A 87 -12.28 5.86 4.78
N ALA A 88 -13.58 6.06 4.59
CA ALA A 88 -14.41 5.15 3.79
C ALA A 88 -14.01 5.20 2.32
N LEU A 89 -13.78 6.41 1.78
CA LEU A 89 -13.27 6.57 0.44
C LEU A 89 -11.87 5.98 0.26
N LYS A 90 -10.94 6.19 1.21
CA LYS A 90 -9.61 5.58 1.15
C LYS A 90 -9.68 4.07 1.09
N MET A 91 -10.50 3.45 1.92
CA MET A 91 -10.73 2.00 1.91
C MET A 91 -11.27 1.51 0.56
N ALA A 92 -12.26 2.21 0.01
CA ALA A 92 -12.85 1.87 -1.29
C ALA A 92 -11.83 2.00 -2.44
N ILE A 93 -11.05 3.09 -2.45
CA ILE A 93 -9.99 3.33 -3.44
C ILE A 93 -8.87 2.30 -3.31
N CYS A 94 -8.42 1.96 -2.10
CA CYS A 94 -7.47 0.87 -1.89
C CYS A 94 -7.98 -0.48 -2.43
N GLY A 95 -9.28 -0.78 -2.23
CA GLY A 95 -9.89 -1.98 -2.79
C GLY A 95 -9.86 -2.00 -4.32
N ARG A 96 -10.17 -0.87 -4.96
CA ARG A 96 -10.13 -0.72 -6.42
C ARG A 96 -8.71 -0.76 -6.98
N LEU A 97 -7.77 -0.07 -6.34
CA LEU A 97 -6.36 -0.09 -6.70
C LEU A 97 -5.80 -1.51 -6.62
N ASN A 98 -6.11 -2.25 -5.55
CA ASN A 98 -5.70 -3.64 -5.41
C ASN A 98 -6.30 -4.53 -6.52
N ALA A 99 -7.57 -4.33 -6.89
CA ALA A 99 -8.18 -5.07 -7.98
C ALA A 99 -7.52 -4.76 -9.34
N ALA A 100 -7.24 -3.48 -9.62
CA ALA A 100 -6.54 -3.08 -10.85
C ALA A 100 -5.12 -3.65 -10.90
N LEU A 101 -4.35 -3.56 -9.81
CA LEU A 101 -3.00 -4.14 -9.72
C LEU A 101 -3.01 -5.67 -9.85
N THR A 102 -4.02 -6.35 -9.30
CA THR A 102 -4.16 -7.81 -9.43
C THR A 102 -4.41 -8.23 -10.89
N LEU A 103 -5.15 -7.43 -11.65
CA LEU A 103 -5.35 -7.66 -13.09
C LEU A 103 -4.10 -7.31 -13.91
N LEU A 104 -3.38 -6.26 -13.50
CA LEU A 104 -2.17 -5.80 -14.19
C LEU A 104 -1.00 -6.78 -14.00
N GLN A 105 -0.83 -7.34 -12.80
CA GLN A 105 0.30 -8.21 -12.45
C GLN A 105 0.61 -9.32 -13.48
N PRO A 106 -0.36 -10.12 -13.96
CA PRO A 106 -0.08 -11.14 -14.98
C PRO A 106 0.27 -10.53 -16.36
N THR A 107 -0.39 -9.43 -16.75
CA THR A 107 -0.16 -8.79 -18.06
C THR A 107 1.25 -8.23 -18.22
N LEU A 108 1.94 -7.92 -17.12
CA LEU A 108 3.34 -7.46 -17.14
C LEU A 108 4.32 -8.53 -17.65
N LEU A 109 3.94 -9.81 -17.60
CA LEU A 109 4.75 -10.92 -18.09
C LEU A 109 4.37 -11.36 -19.51
N GLU A 110 3.27 -10.82 -20.05
CA GLU A 110 2.77 -11.13 -21.37
C GLU A 110 3.40 -10.21 -22.43
N PRO A 111 3.51 -10.67 -23.69
CA PRO A 111 3.94 -9.79 -24.77
C PRO A 111 2.94 -8.65 -24.96
N VAL A 112 3.44 -7.47 -25.36
CA VAL A 112 2.61 -6.30 -25.65
C VAL A 112 1.56 -6.66 -26.71
N PRO A 113 0.25 -6.43 -26.44
CA PRO A 113 -0.81 -6.68 -27.40
C PRO A 113 -0.59 -5.91 -28.71
N PRO A 114 -0.78 -6.54 -29.89
CA PRO A 114 -0.48 -5.92 -31.18
C PRO A 114 -1.18 -4.58 -31.43
N HIS A 115 -2.40 -4.40 -30.89
CA HIS A 115 -3.16 -3.16 -31.05
C HIS A 115 -2.60 -2.00 -30.24
N LEU A 116 -1.76 -2.25 -29.23
CA LEU A 116 -1.12 -1.23 -28.41
C LEU A 116 0.28 -0.86 -28.90
N ILE A 117 0.91 -1.69 -29.74
CA ILE A 117 2.29 -1.47 -30.21
C ILE A 117 2.42 -0.09 -30.87
N GLU A 118 1.53 0.26 -31.79
CA GLU A 118 1.55 1.56 -32.48
C GLU A 118 1.44 2.75 -31.50
N SER A 119 0.66 2.61 -30.42
CA SER A 119 0.52 3.67 -29.40
C SER A 119 1.75 3.84 -28.51
N LEU A 120 2.64 2.84 -28.49
CA LEU A 120 3.86 2.82 -27.67
C LEU A 120 5.12 3.11 -28.50
N ILE A 121 4.98 3.21 -29.83
CA ILE A 121 6.05 3.62 -30.72
C ILE A 121 6.07 5.15 -30.76
N VAL A 122 7.27 5.71 -30.59
CA VAL A 122 7.53 7.14 -30.74
C VAL A 122 8.58 7.34 -31.82
N ASP A 123 8.35 8.32 -32.71
CA ASP A 123 9.23 8.60 -33.86
C ASP A 123 10.57 9.24 -33.46
N THR A 124 10.62 9.82 -32.26
CA THR A 124 11.79 10.48 -31.70
C THR A 124 12.03 9.98 -30.28
N LEU A 125 13.30 9.73 -29.95
CA LEU A 125 13.68 9.36 -28.59
C LEU A 125 13.17 10.44 -27.61
N PRO A 126 12.37 10.07 -26.59
CA PRO A 126 11.90 11.03 -25.60
C PRO A 126 13.09 11.66 -24.89
N ALA A 127 13.01 12.97 -24.65
CA ALA A 127 14.04 13.70 -23.92
C ALA A 127 14.22 13.17 -22.48
N SER A 128 13.20 12.52 -21.93
CA SER A 128 13.26 11.84 -20.65
C SER A 128 12.37 10.60 -20.65
N ALA A 129 12.86 9.54 -20.03
CA ALA A 129 12.03 8.40 -19.65
C ALA A 129 11.32 8.70 -18.31
N PRO A 130 10.18 8.06 -18.01
CA PRO A 130 9.59 8.11 -16.68
C PRO A 130 10.63 7.68 -15.64
N GLN A 131 10.96 8.58 -14.71
CA GLN A 131 11.97 8.34 -13.70
C GLN A 131 11.36 8.47 -12.30
N PHE A 132 11.73 7.55 -11.42
CA PHE A 132 11.51 7.72 -10.00
C PHE A 132 12.59 8.68 -9.47
N GLY A 133 12.23 9.95 -9.27
CA GLY A 133 13.15 10.98 -8.80
C GLY A 133 12.57 11.92 -7.74
N PRO A 134 12.03 11.40 -6.63
CA PRO A 134 11.67 12.23 -5.48
C PRO A 134 12.90 12.93 -4.89
N GLU A 135 12.66 14.05 -4.20
CA GLU A 135 13.73 14.78 -3.50
C GLU A 135 14.35 13.92 -2.40
N CYS A 136 15.66 14.09 -2.13
CA CYS A 136 16.37 13.34 -1.08
C CYS A 136 15.67 13.38 0.30
N THR A 137 15.03 14.50 0.64
CA THR A 137 14.25 14.61 1.89
C THR A 137 13.01 13.73 1.87
N GLU A 138 12.33 13.67 0.72
CA GLU A 138 11.13 12.86 0.53
C GLU A 138 11.46 11.36 0.55
N LEU A 139 12.56 10.95 -0.09
CA LEU A 139 13.09 9.58 0.00
C LEU A 139 13.38 9.14 1.43
N CYS A 140 14.01 10.02 2.22
CA CYS A 140 14.28 9.76 3.61
C CYS A 140 12.97 9.54 4.40
N ASN A 141 11.96 10.38 4.15
CA ASN A 141 10.64 10.23 4.77
C ASN A 141 9.96 8.91 4.39
N TYR A 142 10.06 8.47 3.13
CA TYR A 142 9.55 7.17 2.71
C TYR A 142 10.26 6.01 3.41
N CYS A 143 11.58 6.03 3.51
CA CYS A 143 12.35 5.02 4.22
C CYS A 143 11.98 4.96 5.71
N LEU A 144 11.81 6.12 6.34
CA LEU A 144 11.40 6.22 7.75
C LEU A 144 10.00 5.67 7.97
N ALA A 145 9.02 6.09 7.18
CA ALA A 145 7.64 5.63 7.29
C ALA A 145 7.55 4.10 7.10
N LEU A 146 8.27 3.56 6.13
CA LEU A 146 8.28 2.12 5.85
C LEU A 146 8.99 1.31 6.96
N THR A 147 10.09 1.85 7.52
CA THR A 147 10.80 1.25 8.67
C THR A 147 9.90 1.22 9.91
N GLN A 148 9.21 2.33 10.19
CA GLN A 148 8.27 2.42 11.32
C GLN A 148 7.12 1.44 11.13
N THR A 149 6.55 1.39 9.93
CA THR A 149 5.47 0.45 9.57
C THR A 149 5.90 -0.99 9.84
N LEU A 150 7.08 -1.40 9.38
CA LEU A 150 7.62 -2.76 9.63
C LEU A 150 7.82 -3.05 11.13
N ALA A 151 8.17 -2.04 11.93
CA ALA A 151 8.37 -2.21 13.37
C ALA A 151 7.06 -2.40 14.17
N GLU A 152 5.92 -1.93 13.65
CA GLU A 152 4.62 -1.98 14.33
C GLU A 152 4.02 -3.40 14.46
N GLN A 153 4.60 -4.41 13.78
CA GLN A 153 4.15 -5.81 13.74
C GLN A 153 2.71 -6.00 13.22
N GLY A 154 2.35 -7.22 12.79
CA GLY A 154 0.99 -7.55 12.34
C GLY A 154 0.82 -7.82 10.84
N PHE A 155 1.91 -7.94 10.08
CA PHE A 155 1.87 -8.40 8.69
C PHE A 155 1.88 -9.93 8.60
N SER A 156 1.41 -10.46 7.47
CA SER A 156 1.73 -11.84 7.12
C SER A 156 3.20 -11.95 6.71
N SER A 157 3.81 -13.13 6.89
CA SER A 157 5.22 -13.37 6.56
C SER A 157 5.58 -12.97 5.12
N GLU A 158 4.69 -13.20 4.16
CA GLU A 158 4.91 -12.78 2.77
C GLU A 158 4.89 -11.25 2.62
N LYS A 159 3.91 -10.55 3.21
CA LYS A 159 3.83 -9.09 3.13
C LYS A 159 5.02 -8.42 3.80
N GLU A 160 5.44 -8.92 4.96
CA GLU A 160 6.61 -8.42 5.66
C GLU A 160 7.88 -8.56 4.82
N LYS A 161 8.05 -9.69 4.12
CA LYS A 161 9.16 -9.90 3.20
C LYS A 161 9.13 -8.91 2.04
N GLN A 162 7.98 -8.73 1.39
CA GLN A 162 7.83 -7.79 0.27
C GLN A 162 8.15 -6.35 0.70
N LEU A 163 7.64 -5.90 1.84
CA LEU A 163 7.92 -4.57 2.38
C LEU A 163 9.39 -4.41 2.80
N SER A 164 10.02 -5.46 3.33
CA SER A 164 11.45 -5.45 3.66
C SER A 164 12.33 -5.35 2.41
N CYS A 165 11.97 -6.06 1.33
CA CYS A 165 12.64 -5.94 0.03
C CYS A 165 12.49 -4.52 -0.53
N LEU A 166 11.29 -3.94 -0.49
CA LEU A 166 11.07 -2.56 -0.92
C LEU A 166 11.92 -1.56 -0.12
N LEU A 167 11.99 -1.73 1.20
CA LEU A 167 12.84 -0.88 2.05
C LEU A 167 14.33 -1.02 1.68
N TYR A 168 14.79 -2.24 1.41
CA TYR A 168 16.16 -2.49 0.97
C TYR A 168 16.48 -1.74 -0.33
N ASP A 169 15.62 -1.87 -1.34
CA ASP A 169 15.83 -1.22 -2.64
C ASP A 169 15.81 0.31 -2.53
N LEU A 170 14.85 0.86 -1.76
CA LEU A 170 14.78 2.32 -1.51
C LEU A 170 16.00 2.85 -0.76
N ILE A 171 16.48 2.15 0.27
CA ILE A 171 17.69 2.56 1.00
C ILE A 171 18.92 2.50 0.10
N ASN A 172 19.04 1.48 -0.76
CA ASN A 172 20.15 1.39 -1.72
C ASN A 172 20.11 2.52 -2.73
N TYR A 173 18.92 2.83 -3.27
CA TYR A 173 18.72 3.97 -4.15
C TYR A 173 19.10 5.28 -3.47
N PHE A 174 18.55 5.54 -2.28
CA PHE A 174 18.88 6.73 -1.48
C PHE A 174 20.37 6.82 -1.17
N ALA A 175 21.02 5.71 -0.78
CA ALA A 175 22.44 5.69 -0.50
C ALA A 175 23.27 5.98 -1.77
N ALA A 176 22.86 5.46 -2.93
CA ALA A 176 23.51 5.74 -4.20
C ALA A 176 23.39 7.23 -4.56
N GLU A 177 22.21 7.81 -4.41
CA GLU A 177 21.97 9.23 -4.63
C GLU A 177 22.81 10.11 -3.68
N MET A 178 22.86 9.74 -2.39
CA MET A 178 23.69 10.42 -1.38
C MET A 178 25.20 10.28 -1.65
N LYS A 179 25.64 9.24 -2.35
CA LYS A 179 27.05 9.03 -2.73
C LYS A 179 27.37 9.45 -4.15
N ALA A 180 26.40 9.94 -4.91
CA ALA A 180 26.61 10.33 -6.30
C ALA A 180 27.73 11.39 -6.40
N PRO A 181 28.63 11.31 -7.38
CA PRO A 181 29.63 12.35 -7.58
C PRO A 181 28.93 13.62 -8.05
N ARG A 182 29.12 14.75 -7.35
CA ARG A 182 28.63 16.08 -7.77
C ARG A 182 29.72 16.95 -8.37
N TRP A 183 30.96 16.50 -8.26
CA TRP A 183 32.13 17.25 -8.67
C TRP A 183 33.04 16.37 -9.51
N LEU A 184 33.45 16.90 -10.65
CA LEU A 184 34.41 16.30 -11.55
C LEU A 184 35.73 17.05 -11.47
N ARG A 185 36.84 16.32 -11.30
CA ARG A 185 38.18 16.91 -11.37
C ARG A 185 38.55 17.08 -12.85
N THR A 186 38.84 18.30 -13.25
CA THR A 186 39.26 18.67 -14.61
C THR A 186 40.65 19.32 -14.58
N ALA A 187 41.26 19.53 -15.75
CA ALA A 187 42.55 20.22 -15.87
C ALA A 187 42.52 21.66 -15.31
N ASP A 188 41.34 22.30 -15.33
CA ASP A 188 41.11 23.66 -14.80
C ASP A 188 40.69 23.67 -13.32
N GLY A 189 40.73 22.53 -12.63
CA GLY A 189 40.26 22.37 -11.25
C GLY A 189 38.96 21.57 -11.13
N VAL A 190 38.28 21.69 -10.00
CA VAL A 190 37.06 20.92 -9.68
C VAL A 190 35.83 21.66 -10.23
N LYS A 191 35.06 21.01 -11.12
CA LYS A 191 33.83 21.56 -11.72
C LYS A 191 32.61 20.78 -11.21
N PHE A 192 31.48 21.46 -11.03
CA PHE A 192 30.22 20.80 -10.70
C PHE A 192 29.72 20.00 -11.90
N ILE A 193 29.17 18.82 -11.65
CA ILE A 193 28.52 18.01 -12.67
C ILE A 193 27.10 18.55 -12.75
N ASP A 194 26.86 19.47 -13.69
CA ASP A 194 25.50 19.95 -13.93
C ASP A 194 24.68 18.80 -14.53
N GLY A 195 23.55 18.50 -13.90
CA GLY A 195 22.71 17.32 -14.16
C GLY A 195 21.95 17.35 -15.49
N VAL A 196 22.58 17.85 -16.55
CA VAL A 196 22.08 17.79 -17.92
C VAL A 196 23.16 17.11 -18.76
N ALA A 197 23.15 15.79 -18.75
CA ALA A 197 23.73 15.05 -19.86
C ALA A 197 22.82 15.28 -21.08
N ALA A 198 23.34 15.99 -22.07
CA ALA A 198 22.85 15.94 -23.45
C ALA A 198 23.36 14.65 -24.12
#